data_AF-A0A7C3CWP9-F1
#
_entry.id   AF-A0A7C3CWP9-F1
#
_cell.length_a   1.000
_cell.length_b   1.000
_cell.length_c   1.000
_cell.angle_alpha   90.00
_cell.angle_beta   90.00
_cell.angle_gamma   90.00
#
_symmetry.space_group_name_H-M   'P 1'
#
loop_
_entity.id
_entity.type
_entity.pdbx_description
1 polymer ?
#
loop_
_entity_poly.entity_id
_entity_poly.type
_entity_poly.pdbx_seq_one_letter_code
_entity_poly.pdbx_strand_id
1 'polypeptide(L)'
;MAEHYWGWLVAIYLFLGGMGAGSFLVAAIVELTGERYKHKYCPTTLVGAGVSGPLILIGTVLLIFDLGAGLREPWRILFMFTHFTSVMTWGIWILTLFLPICFL
;
A
#
# COMPACT_ATOMS: atom_id res chain seq x y z
N MET A 1 -11.36 -30.02 -8.25
CA MET A 1 -11.86 -28.64 -8.15
C MET A 1 -10.66 -27.78 -7.84
N ALA A 2 -10.42 -26.70 -8.59
CA ALA A 2 -9.24 -25.86 -8.37
C ALA A 2 -9.37 -25.20 -6.99
N GLU A 3 -8.70 -25.78 -5.99
CA GLU A 3 -8.56 -25.19 -4.65
C GLU A 3 -7.98 -23.77 -4.85
N HIS A 4 -8.79 -22.75 -4.57
CA HIS A 4 -8.35 -21.36 -4.61
C HIS A 4 -7.31 -21.19 -3.50
N TYR A 5 -6.03 -21.34 -3.85
CA TYR A 5 -4.92 -21.15 -2.92
C TYR A 5 -4.83 -19.68 -2.44
N TRP A 6 -5.48 -18.77 -3.18
CA TRP A 6 -5.60 -17.36 -2.84
C TRP A 6 -7.01 -17.09 -2.32
N GLY A 7 -7.09 -16.73 -1.04
CA GLY A 7 -8.35 -16.36 -0.39
C GLY A 7 -8.87 -15.01 -0.87
N TRP A 8 -10.15 -14.74 -0.61
CA TRP A 8 -10.79 -13.46 -0.91
C TRP A 8 -10.07 -12.26 -0.25
N LEU A 9 -9.44 -12.48 0.90
CA LEU A 9 -8.60 -11.49 1.60
C LEU A 9 -7.47 -10.95 0.71
N VAL A 10 -6.84 -11.81 -0.09
CA VAL A 10 -5.77 -11.43 -1.03
C VAL A 10 -6.23 -10.42 -2.06
N ALA A 11 -7.40 -10.62 -2.63
CA ALA A 11 -7.97 -9.68 -3.58
C ALA A 11 -8.24 -8.32 -2.93
N ILE A 12 -8.77 -8.31 -1.70
CA ILE A 12 -9.12 -7.08 -0.98
C ILE A 12 -7.87 -6.25 -0.70
N TYR A 13 -6.84 -6.81 -0.06
CA TYR A 13 -5.70 -5.99 0.35
C TYR A 13 -4.86 -5.52 -0.85
N LEU A 14 -4.78 -6.30 -1.94
CA LEU A 14 -4.13 -5.85 -3.17
C LEU A 14 -4.91 -4.73 -3.83
N PHE A 15 -6.24 -4.80 -3.80
CA PHE A 15 -7.11 -3.74 -4.30
C PHE A 15 -6.97 -2.44 -3.47
N LEU A 16 -6.97 -2.55 -2.14
CA LEU A 16 -6.77 -1.39 -1.26
C LEU A 16 -5.39 -0.77 -1.42
N GLY A 17 -4.33 -1.59 -1.50
CA GLY A 17 -2.97 -1.14 -1.76
C GLY A 17 -2.86 -0.42 -3.12
N GLY A 18 -3.48 -0.98 -4.16
CA GLY A 18 -3.51 -0.37 -5.50
C GLY A 18 -4.29 0.94 -5.56
N MET A 19 -5.48 1.02 -4.95
CA MET A 19 -6.25 2.26 -4.87
C MET A 19 -5.49 3.36 -4.12
N GLY A 20 -4.87 3.01 -2.99
CA GLY A 20 -4.08 3.95 -2.21
C GLY A 20 -2.88 4.48 -2.97
N ALA A 21 -2.07 3.59 -3.57
CA ALA A 21 -0.93 3.99 -4.39
C ALA A 21 -1.34 4.80 -5.63
N GLY A 22 -2.43 4.42 -6.31
CA GLY A 22 -2.96 5.15 -7.46
C GLY A 22 -3.45 6.55 -7.10
N SER A 23 -4.14 6.70 -5.97
CA SER A 23 -4.61 8.01 -5.49
C SER A 23 -3.44 8.96 -5.15
N PHE A 24 -2.39 8.43 -4.53
CA PHE A 24 -1.16 9.19 -4.26
C PHE A 24 -0.45 9.59 -5.56
N LEU A 25 -0.33 8.68 -6.52
CA LEU A 25 0.31 8.94 -7.81
C LEU A 25 -0.41 10.05 -8.58
N VAL A 26 -1.75 10.04 -8.60
CA VAL A 26 -2.55 11.11 -9.22
C VAL A 26 -2.29 12.45 -8.53
N ALA A 27 -2.26 12.48 -7.19
CA ALA A 27 -1.95 13.69 -6.43
C ALA A 27 -0.54 14.22 -6.76
N ALA A 28 0.46 13.33 -6.79
CA ALA A 28 1.85 13.66 -7.10
C ALA A 28 2.03 14.20 -8.53
N ILE A 29 1.36 13.62 -9.53
CA ILE A 29 1.41 14.12 -10.92
C ILE A 29 0.83 15.53 -11.00
N VAL A 30 -0.30 15.79 -10.35
CA VAL A 30 -0.94 17.13 -10.36
C VAL A 30 -0.04 18.18 -9.69
N GLU A 31 0.70 17.77 -8.66
CA GLU A 31 1.68 18.61 -7.98
C GLU A 31 2.92 18.87 -8.84
N LEU A 32 3.48 17.84 -9.48
CA LEU A 32 4.64 17.93 -10.36
C LEU A 32 4.37 18.71 -11.65
N THR A 33 3.16 18.62 -12.21
CA THR A 33 2.77 19.36 -13.43
C THR A 33 2.54 20.85 -13.14
N GLY A 34 2.55 21.26 -11.86
CA GLY A 34 2.35 22.65 -11.46
C GLY A 34 0.91 23.14 -11.63
N GLU A 35 -0.01 22.28 -12.07
CA GLU A 35 -1.45 22.58 -12.22
C GLU A 35 -2.11 22.92 -10.88
N ARG A 36 -1.54 22.40 -9.78
CA ARG A 36 -1.89 22.80 -8.40
C ARG A 36 -1.69 24.29 -8.15
N TYR A 37 -0.68 24.93 -8.74
CA TYR A 37 -0.38 26.34 -8.52
C TYR A 37 -1.21 27.29 -9.40
N LYS A 38 -1.88 26.75 -10.43
CA LYS A 38 -2.81 27.52 -11.28
C LYS A 38 -4.19 27.68 -10.65
N HIS A 39 -4.56 26.79 -9.72
CA HIS A 39 -5.87 26.79 -9.07
C HIS A 39 -5.70 26.97 -7.56
N LYS A 40 -6.37 27.98 -6.96
CA LYS A 40 -6.34 28.24 -5.51
C LYS A 40 -6.73 27.04 -4.66
N TYR A 41 -7.50 26.10 -5.21
CA TYR A 41 -7.93 24.85 -4.58
C TYR A 41 -7.93 23.71 -5.60
N CYS A 42 -7.10 22.70 -5.37
CA CYS A 42 -7.16 21.43 -6.08
C CYS A 42 -7.68 20.33 -5.14
N PRO A 43 -9.00 20.07 -5.12
CA PRO A 43 -9.58 19.03 -4.28
C PRO A 43 -9.01 17.65 -4.62
N THR A 44 -8.60 17.43 -5.86
CA THR A 44 -7.99 16.19 -6.36
C THR A 44 -6.68 15.86 -5.65
N THR A 45 -5.82 16.85 -5.39
CA THR A 45 -4.56 16.64 -4.67
C THR A 45 -4.80 16.39 -3.19
N LEU A 46 -5.75 17.14 -2.58
CA LEU A 46 -6.07 17.01 -1.16
C LEU A 46 -6.71 15.66 -0.84
N VAL A 47 -7.66 15.22 -1.68
CA VAL A 47 -8.33 13.92 -1.54
C VAL A 47 -7.37 12.79 -1.92
N GLY A 48 -6.57 12.95 -2.98
CA GLY A 48 -5.61 11.93 -3.41
C GLY A 48 -4.50 11.66 -2.38
N ALA A 49 -3.96 12.71 -1.75
CA ALA A 49 -2.97 12.56 -0.68
C ALA A 49 -3.60 12.16 0.67
N GLY A 50 -4.81 12.64 0.99
CA GLY A 50 -5.47 12.32 2.25
C GLY A 50 -6.05 10.91 2.31
N VAL A 51 -6.49 10.36 1.18
CA VAL A 51 -7.10 9.03 1.09
C VAL A 51 -6.05 7.93 0.92
N SER A 52 -4.90 8.22 0.30
CA SER A 52 -3.87 7.21 0.05
C SER A 52 -3.35 6.56 1.33
N GLY A 53 -2.95 7.36 2.32
CA GLY A 53 -2.42 6.90 3.61
C GLY A 53 -3.31 5.89 4.33
N PRO A 54 -4.57 6.22 4.67
CA PRO A 54 -5.46 5.31 5.37
C PRO A 54 -5.79 4.05 4.56
N LEU A 55 -5.94 4.13 3.23
CA LEU A 55 -6.19 2.94 2.39
C LEU A 55 -5.02 1.97 2.40
N ILE A 56 -3.79 2.48 2.25
CA ILE A 56 -2.56 1.66 2.27
C ILE A 56 -2.34 1.07 3.65
N LEU A 57 -2.60 1.83 4.71
CA LEU A 57 -2.50 1.34 6.09
C LEU A 57 -3.45 0.15 6.31
N ILE A 58 -4.72 0.28 5.93
CA ILE A 58 -5.72 -0.78 6.07
C ILE A 58 -5.34 -1.99 5.22
N GLY A 59 -4.90 -1.79 3.97
CA GLY A 59 -4.42 -2.86 3.10
C GLY A 59 -3.19 -3.59 3.69
N THR A 60 -2.25 -2.85 4.27
CA THR A 60 -1.04 -3.42 4.88
C THR A 60 -1.38 -4.23 6.13
N VAL A 61 -2.30 -3.74 6.97
CA VAL A 61 -2.79 -4.46 8.15
C VAL A 61 -3.48 -5.77 7.74
N LEU A 62 -4.36 -5.72 6.74
CA LEU A 62 -5.01 -6.92 6.19
C LEU A 62 -4.01 -7.91 5.60
N LEU A 63 -2.97 -7.43 4.93
CA LEU A 63 -1.89 -8.27 4.41
C LEU A 63 -1.14 -8.99 5.54
N ILE A 64 -0.85 -8.30 6.65
CA ILE A 64 -0.22 -8.93 7.83
C ILE A 64 -1.13 -10.01 8.43
N PHE A 65 -2.44 -9.78 8.45
CA PHE A 65 -3.46 -10.74 8.90
C PHE A 65 -3.69 -11.93 7.95
N ASP A 66 -3.34 -11.80 6.67
CA ASP A 66 -3.40 -12.91 5.70
C ASP A 66 -2.08 -13.71 5.72
N LEU A 67 -0.94 -12.99 5.83
CA LEU A 67 0.39 -13.57 5.79
C LEU A 67 0.71 -14.48 6.99
N GLY A 68 -0.10 -14.40 8.06
CA GLY A 68 -0.28 -15.46 9.05
C GLY A 68 -1.75 -15.45 9.49
N ALA A 69 -2.39 -16.48 10.01
CA ALA A 69 -2.03 -17.02 11.33
C ALA A 69 -1.41 -15.98 12.32
N GLY A 70 -1.69 -14.68 12.16
CA GLY A 70 -0.78 -13.54 12.41
C GLY A 70 -0.44 -13.21 13.86
N LEU A 71 -0.96 -13.98 14.82
CA LEU A 71 -0.51 -13.95 16.21
C LEU A 71 0.68 -14.89 16.49
N ARG A 72 0.91 -15.90 15.65
CA ARG A 72 1.78 -17.03 16.04
C ARG A 72 3.27 -16.74 15.89
N GLU A 73 3.68 -15.98 14.86
CA GLU A 73 5.12 -15.81 14.54
C GLU A 73 5.45 -14.44 13.92
N PRO A 74 5.27 -13.32 14.66
CA PRO A 74 5.63 -11.98 14.16
C PRO A 74 7.12 -11.85 13.78
N TRP A 75 7.97 -12.70 14.37
CA TRP A 75 9.40 -12.77 14.09
C TRP A 75 9.73 -13.19 12.64
N ARG A 76 8.79 -13.85 11.95
CA ARG A 76 8.95 -14.33 10.58
C ARG A 76 8.91 -13.20 9.54
N ILE A 77 8.26 -12.08 9.88
CA ILE A 77 8.26 -10.86 9.04
C ILE A 77 9.67 -10.27 8.98
N LEU A 78 10.39 -10.24 10.11
CA LEU A 78 11.79 -9.81 10.17
C LEU A 78 12.71 -10.77 9.38
N PHE A 79 12.45 -12.08 9.44
CA PHE A 79 13.18 -13.05 8.64
C PHE A 79 12.88 -12.98 7.13
N MET A 80 11.72 -12.47 6.71
CA MET A 80 11.42 -12.26 5.29
C MET A 80 12.30 -11.18 4.65
N PHE A 81 12.77 -10.19 5.42
CA PHE A 81 13.66 -9.14 4.89
C PHE A 81 15.00 -9.67 4.35
N THR A 82 15.45 -10.85 4.79
CA THR A 82 16.76 -11.40 4.40
C THR A 82 16.70 -12.23 3.11
N HIS A 83 15.51 -12.60 2.64
CA HIS A 83 15.33 -13.42 1.44
C HIS A 83 15.00 -12.56 0.20
N PHE A 84 16.02 -11.90 -0.37
CA PHE A 84 15.87 -10.99 -1.53
C PHE A 84 15.43 -11.65 -2.85
N THR A 85 15.50 -12.98 -2.95
CA THR A 85 15.01 -13.74 -4.11
C THR A 85 13.48 -13.79 -4.17
N SER A 86 12.78 -13.53 -3.07
CA SER A 86 11.31 -13.62 -3.03
C SER A 86 10.63 -12.30 -3.38
N VAL A 87 9.61 -12.37 -4.25
CA VAL A 87 8.76 -11.22 -4.63
C VAL A 87 8.08 -10.58 -3.40
N MET A 88 7.79 -11.38 -2.38
CA MET A 88 7.17 -10.91 -1.14
C MET A 88 8.07 -9.96 -0.34
N THR A 89 9.38 -10.21 -0.35
CA THR A 89 10.38 -9.36 0.32
C THR A 89 10.43 -7.97 -0.30
N TRP A 90 10.40 -7.89 -1.64
CA TRP A 90 10.31 -6.63 -2.38
C TRP A 90 9.05 -5.85 -2.01
N GLY A 91 7.91 -6.53 -1.90
CA GLY A 91 6.66 -5.92 -1.47
C GLY A 91 6.76 -5.27 -0.08
N ILE A 92 7.39 -5.96 0.87
CA ILE A 92 7.59 -5.42 2.23
C ILE A 92 8.48 -4.17 2.21
N TRP A 93 9.59 -4.20 1.46
CA TRP A 93 10.47 -3.04 1.31
C TRP A 93 9.74 -1.83 0.70
N ILE A 94 8.98 -2.05 -0.37
CA ILE A 94 8.21 -1.00 -1.03
C ILE A 94 7.17 -0.43 -0.07
N LEU A 95 6.38 -1.28 0.60
CA LEU A 95 5.34 -0.82 1.54
C LEU A 95 5.94 -0.08 2.73
N THR A 96 7.05 -0.57 3.30
CA THR A 96 7.73 0.05 4.44
C THR A 96 8.24 1.45 4.10
N LEU A 97 8.75 1.66 2.89
CA LEU A 97 9.20 2.98 2.42
C LEU A 97 8.03 3.87 2.00
N PHE A 98 7.01 3.30 1.37
CA PHE A 98 5.89 4.06 0.81
C PHE A 98 4.91 4.57 1.87
N LEU A 99 4.74 3.84 2.98
CA LEU A 99 3.88 4.24 4.09
C LEU A 99 4.23 5.62 4.67
N PRO A 100 5.48 5.90 5.11
CA PRO A 100 5.83 7.21 5.63
C PRO A 100 5.76 8.31 4.56
N ILE A 101 6.02 7.99 3.29
CA ILE A 101 5.90 8.94 2.17
C ILE A 101 4.46 9.39 1.97
N CYS A 102 3.47 8.52 2.19
CA CYS A 102 2.06 8.89 2.08
C CYS A 102 1.58 9.82 3.20
N PHE A 103 2.32 9.90 4.32
CA PHE A 103 2.00 10.77 5.45
C PHE A 103 2.78 12.08 5.45
N LEU A 104 3.68 12.29 4.48
CA LEU A 104 4.54 13.47 4.35
C LEU A 104 3.99 14.42 3.28
#